data_AF-C5M9W3-F1
#
_entry.id   AF-C5M9W3-F1
#
_cell.length_a   1.000
_cell.length_b   1.000
_cell.length_c   1.000
_cell.angle_alpha   90.00
_cell.angle_beta   90.00
_cell.angle_gamma   90.00
#
_symmetry.space_group_name_H-M   'P 1'
#
loop_
_entity.id
_entity.type
_entity.pdbx_description
1 polymer ?
#
loop_
_entity_poly.entity_id
_entity_poly.type
_entity_poly.pdbx_seq_one_letter_code
_entity_poly.pdbx_strand_id
1 'polypeptide(L)'
;MGRKLKGKSIQSKGLKGALIRHQTKEQTQAKLLKNAEISNENKLNKIKSMKTSKKSKQNNKLHGNKGISKGLMPFLNEDKVLLIGEGDFTFAKSLILQNYLIPENLIATSFDSYEELILKYPNVDEVLKELKEFGVKIIHQVDATNLPLTLKLIQNSKQKKSK
;
A
#
# COMPACT_ATOMS: atom_id res chain seq x y z
N MET A 1 12.74 -8.18 -25.03
CA MET A 1 12.83 -9.53 -24.44
C MET A 1 11.45 -10.01 -24.01
N GLY A 2 10.74 -10.78 -24.85
CA GLY A 2 9.43 -11.34 -24.50
C GLY A 2 9.59 -12.69 -23.80
N ARG A 3 8.96 -12.87 -22.63
CA ARG A 3 8.95 -14.14 -21.90
C ARG A 3 8.22 -15.21 -22.73
N LYS A 4 8.97 -16.18 -23.25
CA LYS A 4 8.44 -17.37 -23.94
C LYS A 4 7.75 -18.26 -22.89
N LEU A 5 6.42 -18.29 -22.88
CA LEU A 5 5.64 -19.21 -22.04
C LEU A 5 5.93 -20.65 -22.49
N LYS A 6 6.70 -21.40 -21.69
CA LYS A 6 6.92 -22.84 -21.88
C LYS A 6 5.61 -23.58 -21.57
N GLY A 7 4.70 -23.66 -22.56
CA GLY A 7 3.71 -24.72 -22.59
C GLY A 7 4.42 -26.04 -22.85
N LYS A 8 4.34 -27.01 -21.94
CA LYS A 8 4.79 -28.39 -22.20
C LYS A 8 4.04 -28.90 -23.43
N SER A 9 4.71 -28.98 -24.57
CA SER A 9 4.17 -29.57 -25.78
C SER A 9 4.04 -31.08 -25.57
N ILE A 10 2.88 -31.56 -25.13
CA ILE A 10 2.56 -32.98 -25.11
C ILE A 10 2.28 -33.37 -26.56
N GLN A 11 3.34 -33.69 -27.31
CA GLN A 11 3.23 -34.25 -28.66
C GLN A 11 3.01 -35.78 -28.54
N SER A 12 1.90 -36.21 -27.93
CA SER A 12 1.48 -37.62 -28.05
C SER A 12 0.80 -37.82 -29.41
N LYS A 13 1.37 -38.70 -30.25
CA LYS A 13 0.78 -39.11 -31.53
C LYS A 13 -0.22 -40.25 -31.30
N GLY A 14 -1.15 -40.44 -32.24
CA GLY A 14 -2.16 -41.52 -32.18
C GLY A 14 -3.33 -41.27 -31.21
N LEU A 15 -4.00 -42.35 -30.81
CA LEU A 15 -5.25 -42.34 -30.02
C LEU A 15 -5.13 -41.55 -28.70
N LYS A 16 -3.98 -41.69 -28.01
CA LYS A 16 -3.68 -40.98 -26.77
C LYS A 16 -3.63 -39.45 -26.95
N GLY A 17 -3.13 -38.99 -28.09
CA GLY A 17 -3.13 -37.57 -28.45
C GLY A 17 -4.53 -37.03 -28.76
N ALA A 18 -5.36 -37.85 -29.42
CA ALA A 18 -6.74 -37.50 -29.71
C ALA A 18 -7.57 -37.34 -28.41
N LEU A 19 -7.40 -38.25 -27.45
CA LEU A 19 -8.09 -38.19 -26.16
C LEU A 19 -7.72 -36.93 -25.35
N ILE A 20 -6.44 -36.58 -25.29
CA ILE A 20 -5.99 -35.38 -24.57
C ILE A 20 -6.57 -34.12 -25.22
N ARG A 21 -6.56 -34.02 -26.55
CA ARG A 21 -7.18 -32.89 -27.26
C ARG A 21 -8.68 -32.78 -26.94
N HIS A 22 -9.39 -33.91 -26.93
CA HIS A 22 -10.80 -33.93 -26.55
C HIS A 22 -11.02 -33.43 -25.13
N GLN A 23 -10.27 -33.95 -24.15
CA GLN A 23 -10.37 -33.51 -22.75
C GLN A 23 -10.04 -32.03 -22.57
N THR A 24 -9.02 -31.52 -23.25
CA THR A 24 -8.70 -30.08 -23.19
C THR A 24 -9.81 -29.23 -23.80
N LYS A 25 -10.41 -29.68 -24.92
CA LYS A 25 -11.53 -28.99 -25.56
C LYS A 25 -12.74 -28.93 -24.63
N GLU A 26 -13.13 -30.05 -24.03
CA GLU A 26 -14.21 -30.14 -23.04
C GLU A 26 -13.96 -29.19 -21.85
N GLN A 27 -12.75 -29.21 -21.28
CA GLN A 27 -12.41 -28.32 -20.17
C GLN A 27 -12.43 -26.84 -20.56
N THR A 28 -12.00 -26.50 -21.78
CA THR A 28 -12.06 -25.11 -22.27
C THR A 28 -13.50 -24.66 -22.51
N GLN A 29 -14.37 -25.52 -23.03
CA GLN A 29 -15.78 -25.21 -23.22
C GLN A 29 -16.49 -25.01 -21.89
N ALA A 30 -16.28 -25.90 -20.91
CA ALA A 30 -16.84 -25.75 -19.57
C ALA A 30 -16.42 -24.43 -18.90
N LYS A 31 -15.15 -24.02 -19.05
CA LYS A 31 -14.65 -22.73 -18.54
C LYS A 31 -15.29 -21.53 -19.25
N LEU A 32 -15.49 -21.61 -20.57
CA LEU A 32 -16.14 -20.55 -21.34
C LEU A 32 -17.60 -20.36 -20.92
N LEU A 33 -18.34 -21.45 -20.72
CA LEU A 33 -19.73 -21.41 -20.26
C LEU A 33 -19.84 -20.78 -18.86
N LYS A 34 -19.00 -21.22 -17.92
CA LYS A 34 -18.97 -20.65 -16.56
C LYS A 34 -18.64 -19.15 -16.56
N ASN A 35 -17.70 -18.72 -17.42
CA ASN A 35 -17.38 -17.30 -17.56
C ASN A 35 -18.55 -16.49 -18.16
N ALA A 36 -19.30 -17.06 -19.10
CA ALA A 36 -20.48 -16.43 -19.66
C ALA A 36 -21.60 -16.29 -18.61
N GLU A 37 -21.82 -17.31 -17.78
CA GLU A 37 -22.79 -17.27 -16.66
C GLU A 37 -22.44 -16.17 -15.65
N ILE A 38 -21.19 -16.11 -15.19
CA ILE A 38 -20.72 -15.05 -14.28
C ILE A 38 -20.93 -13.66 -14.89
N SER A 39 -20.70 -13.51 -16.20
CA SER A 39 -20.91 -12.23 -16.89
C SER A 39 -22.39 -11.83 -16.93
N ASN A 40 -23.29 -12.81 -17.05
CA ASN A 40 -24.74 -12.60 -17.08
C ASN A 40 -25.28 -12.29 -15.67
N GLU A 41 -24.82 -12.99 -14.63
CA GLU A 41 -25.17 -12.69 -13.23
C GLU A 41 -24.73 -11.28 -12.83
N ASN A 42 -23.52 -10.87 -13.21
CA ASN A 42 -23.01 -9.52 -12.95
C ASN A 42 -23.84 -8.44 -13.65
N LYS A 43 -24.31 -8.68 -14.88
CA LYS A 43 -25.24 -7.77 -15.56
C LYS A 43 -26.59 -7.72 -14.86
N LEU A 44 -27.13 -8.85 -14.42
CA LEU A 44 -28.41 -8.92 -13.72
C LEU A 44 -28.38 -8.16 -12.38
N ASN A 45 -27.30 -8.34 -11.61
CA ASN A 45 -27.10 -7.68 -10.32
C ASN A 45 -26.96 -6.15 -10.48
N LYS A 46 -26.28 -5.69 -11.54
CA LYS A 46 -26.19 -4.27 -11.88
C LYS A 46 -27.53 -3.65 -12.26
N ILE A 47 -28.41 -4.39 -12.96
CA ILE A 47 -29.76 -3.91 -13.30
C ILE A 47 -30.65 -3.87 -12.06
N LYS A 48 -30.55 -4.86 -11.16
CA LYS A 48 -31.29 -4.87 -9.87
C LYS A 48 -30.89 -3.68 -8.98
N SER A 49 -29.61 -3.34 -8.89
CA SER A 49 -29.12 -2.20 -8.09
C SER A 49 -29.52 -0.83 -8.67
N MET A 50 -29.87 -0.75 -9.96
CA MET A 50 -30.35 0.48 -10.60
C MET A 50 -31.87 0.70 -10.45
N LYS A 51 -32.66 -0.34 -10.13
CA LYS A 51 -34.12 -0.20 -9.93
C LYS A 51 -34.50 0.25 -8.52
N THR A 52 -33.66 0.01 -7.51
CA THR A 52 -33.92 0.39 -6.11
C THR A 52 -33.55 1.84 -5.77
N SER A 53 -32.83 2.54 -6.66
CA SER A 53 -32.26 3.88 -6.40
C SER A 53 -33.08 5.08 -6.92
N LYS A 54 -34.33 4.87 -7.40
CA LYS A 54 -35.20 5.96 -7.88
C LYS A 54 -35.98 6.72 -6.78
N LYS A 55 -35.83 6.38 -5.47
CA LYS A 55 -36.62 7.00 -4.38
C LYS A 55 -35.86 7.84 -3.35
N SER A 56 -34.56 8.10 -3.52
CA SER A 56 -33.78 8.94 -2.59
C SER A 56 -32.88 9.95 -3.31
N LYS A 57 -33.50 10.91 -4.01
CA LYS A 57 -32.84 12.17 -4.38
C LYS A 57 -32.96 13.14 -3.21
N GLN A 58 -32.04 13.08 -2.27
CA GLN A 58 -31.56 14.24 -1.51
C GLN A 58 -30.41 13.79 -0.59
N ASN A 59 -29.32 14.56 -0.64
CA ASN A 59 -28.19 14.53 0.29
C ASN A 59 -27.18 13.38 0.11
N ASN A 60 -26.19 13.60 -0.78
CA ASN A 60 -24.77 13.52 -0.43
C ASN A 60 -23.91 13.81 -1.67
N LYS A 61 -23.39 15.03 -1.78
CA LYS A 61 -22.20 15.33 -2.58
C LYS A 61 -20.99 14.74 -1.85
N LEU A 62 -20.81 13.44 -1.96
CA LEU A 62 -19.51 12.81 -1.72
C LEU A 62 -18.89 12.60 -3.10
N HIS A 63 -17.97 13.48 -3.45
CA HIS A 63 -17.01 13.24 -4.53
C HIS A 63 -16.11 12.07 -4.12
N GLY A 64 -16.64 10.84 -4.23
CA GLY A 64 -15.84 9.63 -4.23
C GLY A 64 -15.02 9.62 -5.51
N ASN A 65 -13.80 10.14 -5.45
CA ASN A 65 -12.86 10.05 -6.55
C ASN A 65 -12.71 8.58 -6.96
N LYS A 66 -12.86 8.36 -8.26
CA LYS A 66 -12.66 7.09 -8.97
C LYS A 66 -11.40 6.40 -8.45
N GLY A 67 -11.54 5.11 -8.13
CA GLY A 67 -10.52 4.28 -7.50
C GLY A 67 -9.14 4.45 -8.14
N ILE A 68 -8.30 5.21 -7.45
CA ILE A 68 -6.86 4.99 -7.45
C ILE A 68 -6.72 3.55 -6.97
N SER A 69 -6.12 2.67 -7.78
CA SER A 69 -5.73 1.35 -7.32
C SER A 69 -4.97 1.56 -6.01
N LYS A 70 -5.55 1.15 -4.87
CA LYS A 70 -4.91 1.33 -3.56
C LYS A 70 -3.50 0.75 -3.70
N GLY A 71 -2.51 1.64 -3.68
CA GLY A 71 -1.12 1.21 -3.60
C GLY A 71 -1.00 0.30 -2.39
N LEU A 72 -0.07 -0.65 -2.43
CA LEU A 72 0.20 -1.48 -1.27
C LEU A 72 0.69 -0.56 -0.14
N MET A 73 -0.18 -0.31 0.84
CA MET A 73 0.16 0.40 2.06
C MET A 73 0.65 -0.66 3.06
N PRO A 74 1.94 -0.62 3.45
CA PRO A 74 2.55 -1.72 4.21
C PRO A 74 2.22 -1.69 5.71
N PHE A 75 1.44 -0.71 6.17
CA PHE A 75 1.02 -0.53 7.55
C PHE A 75 -0.45 -0.13 7.62
N LEU A 76 -1.05 -0.37 8.78
CA LEU A 76 -2.39 0.09 9.16
C LEU A 76 -2.31 1.43 9.89
N ASN A 77 -3.47 2.06 10.09
CA ASN A 77 -3.54 3.38 10.73
C ASN A 77 -3.08 3.33 12.20
N GLU A 78 -3.36 2.22 12.87
CA GLU A 78 -3.05 1.97 14.28
C GLU A 78 -1.61 1.48 14.51
N ASP A 79 -0.86 1.20 13.44
CA ASP A 79 0.53 0.73 13.55
C ASP A 79 1.45 1.88 14.00
N LYS A 80 2.51 1.52 14.74
CA LYS A 80 3.57 2.46 15.09
C LYS A 80 4.59 2.53 13.96
N VAL A 81 4.82 3.73 13.45
CA VAL A 81 5.69 3.97 12.30
C VAL A 81 6.83 4.90 12.69
N LEU A 82 8.05 4.50 12.33
CA LEU A 82 9.27 5.30 12.47
C LEU A 82 9.75 5.72 11.09
N LEU A 83 9.82 7.02 10.85
CA LEU A 83 10.44 7.61 9.67
C LEU A 83 11.90 7.97 9.99
N ILE A 84 12.81 7.52 9.13
CA ILE A 84 14.25 7.72 9.28
C ILE A 84 14.76 8.57 8.12
N GLY A 85 15.50 9.63 8.44
CA GLY A 85 16.10 10.50 7.44
C GLY A 85 15.12 11.48 6.80
N GLU A 86 14.15 11.97 7.59
CA GLU A 86 13.35 13.13 7.19
C GLU A 86 14.26 14.35 6.99
N GLY A 87 13.98 15.09 5.91
CA GLY A 87 14.56 16.41 5.67
C GLY A 87 13.64 17.48 6.25
N ASP A 88 12.74 18.02 5.43
CA ASP A 88 11.82 19.11 5.80
C ASP A 88 10.55 18.66 6.54
N PHE A 89 10.42 17.37 6.87
CA PHE A 89 9.27 16.76 7.57
C PHE A 89 7.93 16.84 6.82
N THR A 90 7.92 17.28 5.56
CA THR A 90 6.69 17.42 4.78
C THR A 90 6.05 16.07 4.47
N PHE A 91 6.86 15.02 4.32
CA PHE A 91 6.35 13.65 4.14
C PHE A 91 5.60 13.18 5.39
N ALA A 92 6.19 13.34 6.58
CA ALA A 92 5.51 13.05 7.84
C ALA A 92 4.18 13.82 7.97
N LYS A 93 4.19 15.13 7.66
CA LYS A 93 2.98 15.96 7.65
C LYS A 93 1.92 15.44 6.70
N SER A 94 2.31 15.02 5.49
CA SER A 94 1.38 14.45 4.52
C SER A 94 0.69 13.18 5.03
N LEU A 95 1.39 12.32 5.78
CA LEU A 95 0.81 11.08 6.34
C LEU A 95 -0.31 11.40 7.33
N ILE A 96 -0.10 12.42 8.17
CA ILE A 96 -1.08 12.85 9.17
C ILE A 96 -2.27 13.54 8.51
N LEU A 97 -2.02 14.48 7.59
CA LEU A 97 -3.09 15.22 6.91
C LEU A 97 -4.00 14.32 6.06
N GLN A 98 -3.49 13.20 5.57
CA GLN A 98 -4.26 12.22 4.81
C GLN A 98 -4.88 11.12 5.69
N ASN A 99 -4.78 11.24 7.02
CA ASN A 99 -5.27 10.27 7.99
C ASN A 99 -4.76 8.84 7.73
N TYR A 100 -3.51 8.71 7.24
CA TYR A 100 -2.90 7.40 7.06
C TYR A 100 -2.43 6.79 8.38
N LEU A 101 -2.15 7.61 9.38
CA LEU A 101 -1.67 7.21 10.70
C LEU A 101 -2.29 8.08 11.79
N ILE A 102 -2.38 7.50 12.99
CA ILE A 102 -2.60 8.27 14.21
C ILE A 102 -1.33 9.08 14.53
N PRO A 103 -1.41 10.40 14.76
CA PRO A 103 -0.23 11.24 15.03
C PRO A 103 0.69 10.72 16.14
N GLU A 104 0.10 10.24 17.24
CA GLU A 104 0.82 9.74 18.41
C GLU A 104 1.61 8.44 18.12
N ASN A 105 1.25 7.74 17.05
CA ASN A 105 1.94 6.53 16.60
C ASN A 105 3.06 6.81 15.59
N LEU A 106 3.20 8.05 15.13
CA LEU A 106 4.25 8.47 14.21
C LEU A 106 5.46 9.03 14.97
N ILE A 107 6.63 8.49 14.66
CA ILE A 107 7.93 9.04 15.08
C ILE A 107 8.69 9.47 13.83
N ALA A 108 9.00 10.75 13.71
CA ALA A 108 9.76 11.29 12.58
C ALA A 108 11.16 11.69 13.02
N THR A 109 12.19 11.28 12.27
CA THR A 109 13.59 11.53 12.65
C THR A 109 14.43 12.12 11.54
N SER A 110 15.29 13.08 11.86
CA SER A 110 16.26 13.70 10.95
C SER A 110 17.68 13.40 11.36
N PHE A 111 18.60 13.35 10.38
CA PHE A 111 20.04 13.31 10.66
C PHE A 111 20.57 14.67 11.11
N ASP A 112 20.06 15.75 10.51
CA ASP A 112 20.46 17.12 10.81
C ASP A 112 19.93 17.60 12.17
N SER A 113 20.61 18.59 12.75
CA SER A 113 20.12 19.33 13.92
C SER A 113 18.94 20.23 13.56
N TYR A 114 18.23 20.74 14.58
CA TYR A 114 17.14 21.68 14.36
C TYR A 114 17.60 22.98 13.69
N GLU A 115 18.77 23.49 14.08
CA GLU A 115 19.36 24.70 13.52
C GLU A 115 19.76 24.49 12.06
N GLU A 116 20.38 23.34 11.75
CA GLU A 116 20.76 22.98 10.39
C GLU A 116 19.54 22.83 9.48
N LEU A 117 18.43 22.27 9.98
CA LEU A 117 17.19 22.16 9.24
C LEU A 117 16.63 23.54 8.87
N ILE A 118 16.58 24.48 9.81
CA ILE A 118 16.10 25.85 9.54
C ILE A 118 16.96 26.53 8.46
N LEU A 119 18.27 26.30 8.48
CA LEU A 119 19.18 26.85 7.49
C LEU A 119 19.00 26.21 6.10
N LYS A 120 18.73 24.90 6.05
CA LYS A 120 18.58 24.14 4.79
C LYS A 120 17.21 24.31 4.15
N TYR A 121 16.15 24.39 4.94
CA TYR A 121 14.77 24.31 4.49
C TYR A 121 13.95 25.51 4.98
N PRO A 122 13.66 26.49 4.10
CA PRO A 122 12.72 27.55 4.42
C PRO A 122 11.36 26.95 4.80
N ASN A 123 10.73 27.45 5.87
CA ASN A 123 9.42 27.01 6.40
C ASN A 123 9.41 25.68 7.17
N VAL A 124 10.56 25.03 7.39
CA VAL A 124 10.59 23.80 8.20
C VAL A 124 10.11 24.05 9.64
N ASP A 125 10.34 25.24 10.19
CA ASP A 125 9.89 25.61 11.53
C ASP A 125 8.36 25.54 11.66
N GLU A 126 7.62 26.01 10.64
CA GLU A 126 6.16 25.92 10.61
C GLU A 126 5.69 24.46 10.55
N VAL A 127 6.32 23.64 9.68
CA VAL A 127 6.01 22.22 9.56
C VAL A 127 6.27 21.47 10.87
N LEU A 128 7.38 21.75 11.53
CA LEU A 128 7.75 21.14 12.81
C LEU A 128 6.80 21.55 13.94
N LYS A 129 6.34 22.81 13.97
CA LYS A 129 5.33 23.27 14.92
C LYS A 129 4.01 22.55 14.72
N GLU A 130 3.49 22.51 13.49
CA GLU A 130 2.24 21.81 13.18
C GLU A 130 2.31 20.32 13.55
N LEU A 131 3.42 19.64 13.23
CA LEU A 131 3.59 18.23 13.58
C LEU A 131 3.61 18.00 15.10
N LYS A 132 4.24 18.90 15.87
CA LYS A 132 4.21 18.85 17.34
C LYS A 132 2.81 19.10 17.88
N GLU A 133 2.07 20.04 17.29
CA GLU A 133 0.66 20.31 17.64
C GLU A 133 -0.25 19.11 17.34
N PHE A 134 0.00 18.40 16.25
CA PHE A 134 -0.70 17.15 15.95
C PHE A 134 -0.35 16.01 16.92
N GLY A 135 0.73 16.11 17.70
CA GLY A 135 1.15 15.07 18.64
C GLY A 135 2.19 14.10 18.08
N VAL A 136 2.81 14.42 16.93
CA VAL A 136 3.87 13.60 16.34
C VAL A 136 5.17 13.74 17.14
N LYS A 137 5.85 12.61 17.39
CA LYS A 137 7.14 12.62 18.08
C LYS A 137 8.27 12.89 17.09
N ILE A 138 9.01 13.97 17.32
CA ILE A 138 10.13 14.38 16.46
C ILE A 138 11.46 14.21 17.20
N ILE A 139 12.45 13.62 16.54
CA ILE A 139 13.81 13.42 17.09
C ILE A 139 14.85 13.84 16.04
N HIS A 140 15.76 14.73 16.41
CA HIS A 140 16.84 15.20 15.54
C HIS A 140 18.15 14.47 15.84
N GLN A 141 19.15 14.62 14.97
CA GLN A 141 20.49 14.04 15.13
C GLN A 141 20.49 12.50 15.21
N VAL A 142 19.64 11.86 14.40
CA VAL A 142 19.52 10.41 14.34
C VAL A 142 20.32 9.85 13.16
N ASP A 143 21.43 9.21 13.48
CA ASP A 143 22.23 8.42 12.54
C ASP A 143 21.55 7.05 12.28
N ALA A 144 21.03 6.90 11.07
CA ALA A 144 20.40 5.68 10.58
C ALA A 144 21.35 4.48 10.52
N THR A 145 22.66 4.71 10.36
CA THR A 145 23.66 3.64 10.32
C THR A 145 23.95 3.07 11.71
N ASN A 146 23.59 3.82 12.76
CA ASN A 146 23.87 3.46 14.15
C ASN A 146 22.74 3.81 15.12
N LEU A 147 21.51 3.44 14.76
CA LEU A 147 20.30 3.64 15.56
C LEU A 147 20.42 3.23 17.03
N PRO A 148 21.07 2.11 17.40
CA PRO A 148 21.15 1.73 18.80
C PRO A 148 21.88 2.77 19.66
N LEU A 149 22.93 3.41 19.12
CA LEU A 149 23.65 4.45 19.83
C LEU A 149 22.86 5.76 19.86
N THR A 150 22.35 6.20 18.71
CA THR A 150 21.67 7.51 18.60
C THR A 150 20.32 7.54 19.32
N LEU A 151 19.54 6.46 19.26
CA LEU A 151 18.28 6.34 19.99
C LEU A 151 18.43 5.74 21.40
N LYS A 152 19.68 5.53 21.87
CA LYS A 152 20.00 4.97 23.20
C LYS A 152 19.23 3.68 23.49
N LEU A 153 19.13 2.80 22.49
CA LEU A 153 18.37 1.57 22.61
C LEU A 153 19.15 0.55 23.45
N ILE A 154 18.46 -0.12 24.37
CA ILE A 154 19.04 -1.24 25.11
C ILE A 154 19.22 -2.39 24.13
N GLN A 155 20.47 -2.69 23.80
CA GLN A 155 20.79 -3.82 22.93
C GLN A 155 20.63 -5.14 23.70
N ASN A 156 19.78 -6.02 23.19
CA ASN A 156 19.66 -7.37 23.72
C ASN A 156 20.96 -8.16 23.50
N SER A 157 21.28 -9.09 24.39
CA SER A 157 22.52 -9.88 24.39
C SER A 157 22.80 -10.60 23.06
N LYS A 158 21.77 -10.93 22.28
CA LYS A 158 21.89 -11.51 20.93
C LYS A 158 22.45 -10.53 19.88
N GLN A 159 22.19 -9.23 20.00
CA GLN A 159 22.64 -8.19 19.06
C GLN A 159 24.11 -7.79 19.26
N LYS A 160 24.70 -8.08 20.43
CA LYS A 160 26.11 -7.79 20.73
C LYS A 160 27.10 -8.73 20.02
N LYS A 161 26.66 -9.90 19.53
CA LYS A 161 27.54 -10.94 18.95
C LYS A 161 27.82 -10.80 17.44
N SER A 162 27.22 -9.82 16.76
CA SER A 162 27.28 -9.71 15.30
C SER A 162 28.15 -8.55 14.79
N LYS A 163 29.09 -8.05 15.58
CA LYS A 163 30.07 -7.05 15.16
C LYS A 163 31.48 -7.60 15.28
#